data_AF-A0AAD5LS71-F1
#
_entry.id   AF-A0AAD5LS71-F1
#
_cell.length_a   1.000
_cell.length_b   1.000
_cell.length_c   1.000
_cell.angle_alpha   90.00
_cell.angle_beta   90.00
_cell.angle_gamma   90.00
#
_symmetry.space_group_name_H-M   'P 1'
#
loop_
_entity.id
_entity.type
_entity.pdbx_description
1 polymer ?
#
loop_
_entity_poly.entity_id
_entity_poly.type
_entity_poly.pdbx_seq_one_letter_code
_entity_poly.pdbx_strand_id
1 'polypeptide(L)'
;MSCGIKEAVVFGMGLITGTGTTLTGKILYGVDSVGLDGEVKKFEKPIFQTWLMFLAMIFALPIQWGYHWYIERKWRKSRGGMKYRMRIPRKTYFLLALPAAFDLIATFLANLGLLYVTVSVFQLLKCMVIIFVAILKVVMLKDRLRGYMWIGIGLNTLAVLLVGATSFADTDQASSNDGSHPGFGILMIVLSCGVQAFQYVYEEKLMDEGESAPPLVVVGMEGVWGLILTTFVVYPIAYLVPGNDLGSNERFDDAFEMLKNSSLAQSIALVYVLVILGYNVFAVSVTYLLNSIWHAILDNFRPITVWGTDLLLFYVFTSGAFGEAWTIWSWLQLAGMIVLLVGTAVYNGTIKLPGFAYLEPIDEALTPIRTSLDLATTTLSHSPLITRNAIKAAEVASRTPNLKDRERVRREFMTEYQPLADSDARRRIDPAGHSYGSLDN
;
A
#
# COMPACT_ATOMS: atom_id res chain seq x y z
N MET A 1 7.71 17.44 -18.87
CA MET A 1 7.42 15.99 -18.90
C MET A 1 6.09 15.80 -19.63
N SER A 2 6.09 15.26 -20.86
CA SER A 2 4.86 14.91 -21.55
C SER A 2 4.40 13.56 -20.99
N CYS A 3 3.29 13.54 -20.24
CA CYS A 3 2.67 12.29 -19.81
C CYS A 3 2.16 11.59 -21.07
N GLY A 4 2.77 10.47 -21.44
CA GLY A 4 2.31 9.71 -22.59
C GLY A 4 0.90 9.15 -22.32
N ILE A 5 0.17 8.86 -23.39
CA ILE A 5 -1.21 8.35 -23.32
C ILE A 5 -1.26 7.05 -22.49
N LYS A 6 -0.20 6.23 -22.52
CA LYS A 6 -0.13 4.96 -21.79
C LYS A 6 -0.04 5.17 -20.28
N GLU A 7 0.78 6.11 -19.86
CA GLU A 7 1.01 6.49 -18.47
C GLU A 7 -0.28 7.07 -17.87
N ALA A 8 -0.96 7.95 -18.61
CA ALA A 8 -2.25 8.51 -18.20
C ALA A 8 -3.34 7.43 -18.08
N VAL A 9 -3.40 6.48 -19.02
CA VAL A 9 -4.36 5.36 -18.96
C VAL A 9 -4.08 4.47 -17.74
N VAL A 10 -2.82 4.12 -17.47
CA VAL A 10 -2.48 3.27 -16.31
C VAL A 10 -2.78 3.98 -14.99
N PHE A 11 -2.50 5.28 -14.90
CA PHE A 11 -2.87 6.08 -13.74
C PHE A 11 -4.39 6.14 -13.54
N GLY A 12 -5.16 6.41 -14.61
CA GLY A 12 -6.62 6.43 -14.57
C GLY A 12 -7.22 5.08 -14.17
N MET A 13 -6.72 3.98 -14.73
CA MET A 13 -7.15 2.63 -14.36
C MET A 13 -6.83 2.28 -12.91
N GLY A 14 -5.66 2.69 -12.40
CA GLY A 14 -5.31 2.52 -10.99
C GLY A 14 -6.24 3.29 -10.05
N LEU A 15 -6.67 4.50 -10.44
CA LEU A 15 -7.62 5.30 -9.67
C LEU A 15 -9.05 4.71 -9.70
N ILE A 16 -9.51 4.25 -10.87
CA ILE A 16 -10.82 3.60 -11.03
C ILE A 16 -10.88 2.31 -10.21
N THR A 17 -9.86 1.46 -10.33
CA THR A 17 -9.80 0.21 -9.57
C THR A 17 -9.67 0.46 -8.06
N GLY A 18 -8.83 1.40 -7.63
CA GLY A 18 -8.74 1.76 -6.21
C GLY A 18 -10.02 2.37 -5.64
N THR A 19 -10.80 3.10 -6.43
CA THR A 19 -12.12 3.61 -6.02
C THR A 19 -13.13 2.47 -5.93
N GLY A 20 -13.10 1.57 -6.92
CA GLY A 20 -13.99 0.42 -6.99
C GLY A 20 -13.76 -0.57 -5.85
N THR A 21 -12.55 -0.72 -5.30
CA THR A 21 -12.32 -1.62 -4.15
C THR A 21 -13.17 -1.20 -2.94
N THR A 22 -13.20 0.10 -2.63
CA THR A 22 -13.90 0.59 -1.44
C THR A 22 -15.42 0.59 -1.66
N LEU A 23 -15.89 1.05 -2.82
CA LEU A 23 -17.32 1.07 -3.15
C LEU A 23 -17.91 -0.33 -3.23
N THR A 24 -17.28 -1.23 -4.00
CA THR A 24 -17.81 -2.59 -4.19
C THR A 24 -17.86 -3.35 -2.86
N GLY A 25 -16.89 -3.12 -1.97
CA GLY A 25 -16.92 -3.65 -0.60
C GLY A 25 -18.13 -3.15 0.21
N LYS A 26 -18.40 -1.84 0.21
CA LYS A 26 -19.58 -1.30 0.92
C LYS A 26 -20.89 -1.76 0.30
N ILE A 27 -20.99 -1.79 -1.03
CA ILE A 27 -22.19 -2.26 -1.73
C ILE A 27 -22.44 -3.72 -1.37
N LEU A 28 -21.40 -4.56 -1.29
CA LEU A 28 -21.51 -5.95 -0.88
C LEU A 28 -22.18 -6.08 0.50
N TYR A 29 -21.77 -5.29 1.51
CA TYR A 29 -22.45 -5.27 2.82
C TYR A 29 -23.93 -4.89 2.76
N GLY A 30 -24.34 -4.10 1.76
CA GLY A 30 -25.73 -3.68 1.57
C GLY A 30 -26.60 -4.69 0.83
N VAL A 31 -26.06 -5.83 0.38
CA VAL A 31 -26.83 -6.84 -0.36
C VAL A 31 -27.63 -7.72 0.59
N ASP A 32 -28.94 -7.82 0.33
CA ASP A 32 -29.79 -8.81 1.00
C ASP A 32 -29.58 -10.20 0.39
N SER A 33 -29.38 -11.20 1.26
CA SER A 33 -29.30 -12.60 0.86
C SER A 33 -29.88 -13.54 1.92
N VAL A 34 -30.28 -14.73 1.49
CA VAL A 34 -30.82 -15.78 2.35
C VAL A 34 -29.67 -16.58 2.94
N GLY A 35 -29.55 -16.53 4.27
CA GLY A 35 -28.56 -17.31 5.04
C GLY A 35 -28.99 -18.76 5.25
N LEU A 36 -28.15 -19.53 5.95
CA LEU A 36 -28.41 -20.94 6.31
C LEU A 36 -29.68 -21.12 7.15
N ASP A 37 -30.08 -20.08 7.90
CA ASP A 37 -31.30 -20.06 8.71
C ASP A 37 -32.59 -19.98 7.88
N GLY A 38 -32.48 -19.72 6.56
CA GLY A 38 -33.61 -19.40 5.70
C GLY A 38 -34.13 -17.97 5.84
N GLU A 39 -33.55 -17.18 6.75
CA GLU A 39 -33.87 -15.76 6.95
C GLU A 39 -33.09 -14.86 5.99
N VAL A 40 -33.75 -13.77 5.54
CA VAL A 40 -33.11 -12.74 4.72
C VAL A 40 -32.31 -11.81 5.63
N LYS A 41 -30.99 -11.73 5.40
CA LYS A 41 -30.08 -10.87 6.15
C LYS A 41 -29.20 -10.10 5.17
N LYS A 42 -28.73 -8.92 5.59
CA LYS A 42 -27.70 -8.18 4.85
C LYS A 42 -26.38 -8.95 4.90
N PHE A 43 -25.60 -8.89 3.84
CA PHE A 43 -24.29 -9.56 3.75
C PHE A 43 -23.23 -8.86 4.60
N GLU A 44 -23.48 -8.61 5.88
CA GLU A 44 -22.55 -7.91 6.80
C GLU A 44 -21.49 -8.88 7.33
N LYS A 45 -20.66 -9.42 6.43
CA LYS A 45 -19.64 -10.46 6.72
C LYS A 45 -18.21 -9.92 6.54
N PRO A 46 -17.66 -9.15 7.49
CA PRO A 46 -16.35 -8.52 7.37
C PRO A 46 -15.17 -9.48 7.28
N ILE A 47 -15.23 -10.65 7.92
CA ILE A 47 -14.16 -11.65 7.85
C ILE A 47 -14.17 -12.29 6.44
N PHE A 48 -15.35 -12.59 5.90
CA PHE A 48 -15.49 -13.11 4.54
C PHE A 48 -15.02 -12.13 3.46
N GLN A 49 -15.32 -10.84 3.61
CA GLN A 49 -14.78 -9.83 2.69
C GLN A 49 -13.25 -9.74 2.76
N THR A 50 -12.67 -9.87 3.97
CA THR A 50 -11.22 -9.92 4.16
C THR A 50 -10.63 -11.18 3.51
N TRP A 51 -11.31 -12.32 3.62
CA TRP A 51 -10.95 -13.57 2.96
C TRP A 51 -10.94 -13.42 1.42
N LEU A 52 -11.97 -12.79 0.85
CA LEU A 52 -12.03 -12.47 -0.59
C LEU A 52 -10.90 -11.54 -1.03
N MET A 53 -10.50 -10.58 -0.20
CA MET A 53 -9.37 -9.69 -0.47
C MET A 53 -8.06 -10.45 -0.56
N PHE A 54 -7.75 -11.32 0.41
CA PHE A 54 -6.56 -12.17 0.37
C PHE A 54 -6.58 -13.12 -0.82
N LEU A 55 -7.74 -13.69 -1.14
CA LEU A 55 -7.92 -14.51 -2.35
C LEU A 55 -7.60 -13.73 -3.62
N ALA A 56 -8.06 -12.48 -3.73
CA ALA A 56 -7.78 -11.61 -4.87
C ALA A 56 -6.28 -11.32 -5.01
N MET A 57 -5.57 -11.11 -3.89
CA MET A 57 -4.14 -10.84 -3.88
C MET A 57 -3.31 -12.03 -4.39
N ILE A 58 -3.73 -13.27 -4.12
CA ILE A 58 -3.02 -14.48 -4.62
C ILE A 58 -2.94 -14.50 -6.14
N PHE A 59 -3.94 -13.98 -6.85
CA PHE A 59 -3.94 -13.91 -8.32
C PHE A 59 -2.85 -12.98 -8.89
N ALA A 60 -2.19 -12.18 -8.06
CA ALA A 60 -0.98 -11.44 -8.44
C ALA A 60 0.20 -12.36 -8.80
N LEU A 61 0.34 -13.54 -8.14
CA LEU A 61 1.46 -14.46 -8.36
C LEU A 61 1.46 -15.07 -9.78
N PRO A 62 0.34 -15.62 -10.30
CA PRO A 62 0.27 -16.07 -11.70
C PRO A 62 0.61 -14.98 -12.70
N ILE A 63 0.16 -13.74 -12.48
CA ILE A 63 0.46 -12.60 -13.36
C ILE A 63 1.96 -12.32 -13.39
N GLN A 64 2.59 -12.27 -12.21
CA GLN A 64 4.03 -12.07 -12.10
C GLN A 64 4.83 -13.21 -12.77
N TRP A 65 4.39 -14.47 -12.58
CA TRP A 65 5.04 -15.62 -13.20
C TRP A 65 4.88 -15.59 -14.73
N GLY A 66 3.69 -15.27 -15.23
CA GLY A 66 3.44 -15.09 -16.66
C GLY A 66 4.30 -13.99 -17.27
N TYR A 67 4.45 -12.85 -16.57
CA TYR A 67 5.32 -11.76 -16.98
C TYR A 67 6.79 -12.18 -17.05
N HIS A 68 7.32 -12.83 -16.00
CA HIS A 68 8.69 -13.37 -15.99
C HIS A 68 8.91 -14.37 -17.11
N TRP A 69 7.97 -15.29 -17.32
CA TRP A 69 8.04 -16.29 -18.38
C TRP A 69 8.05 -15.66 -19.77
N TYR A 70 7.23 -14.63 -20.00
CA TYR A 70 7.19 -13.89 -21.25
C TYR A 70 8.52 -13.19 -21.54
N ILE A 71 9.08 -12.50 -20.54
CA ILE A 71 10.40 -11.87 -20.65
C ILE A 71 11.48 -12.92 -20.92
N GLU A 72 11.48 -14.03 -20.18
CA GLU A 72 12.46 -15.10 -20.37
C GLU A 72 12.39 -15.69 -21.78
N ARG A 73 11.18 -15.86 -22.34
CA ARG A 73 11.02 -16.31 -23.73
C ARG A 73 11.56 -15.30 -24.75
N LYS A 74 11.27 -14.01 -24.58
CA LYS A 74 11.79 -12.95 -25.46
C LYS A 74 13.31 -12.88 -25.39
N TRP A 75 13.85 -13.07 -24.20
CA TRP A 75 15.28 -13.06 -23.92
C TRP A 75 16.00 -14.30 -24.45
N ARG A 76 15.43 -15.50 -24.32
CA ARG A 76 15.97 -16.74 -24.94
C ARG A 76 16.07 -16.63 -26.46
N LYS A 77 15.17 -15.86 -27.10
CA LYS A 77 15.24 -15.55 -28.54
C LYS A 77 16.33 -14.52 -28.87
N SER A 78 16.64 -13.62 -27.94
CA SER A 78 17.70 -12.61 -28.08
C SER A 78 19.03 -13.17 -27.55
N ARG A 79 19.77 -13.88 -28.40
CA ARG A 79 21.09 -14.47 -28.05
C ARG A 79 22.06 -13.40 -27.51
N GLY A 80 22.23 -13.29 -26.18
CA GLY A 80 23.37 -12.55 -25.60
C GLY A 80 23.18 -11.74 -24.32
N GLY A 81 22.07 -11.82 -23.59
CA GLY A 81 21.98 -11.11 -22.29
C GLY A 81 22.65 -11.86 -21.13
N MET A 82 22.91 -11.16 -20.01
CA MET A 82 23.16 -11.73 -18.67
C MET A 82 21.86 -12.19 -17.99
N LYS A 83 21.81 -13.45 -17.53
CA LYS A 83 20.59 -14.08 -16.97
C LYS A 83 20.22 -13.39 -15.65
N TYR A 84 19.23 -12.50 -15.65
CA TYR A 84 18.70 -11.92 -14.42
C TYR A 84 17.88 -12.99 -13.67
N ARG A 85 18.54 -13.71 -12.77
CA ARG A 85 17.91 -14.72 -11.93
C ARG A 85 17.66 -14.10 -10.57
N MET A 86 16.55 -13.36 -10.44
CA MET A 86 16.07 -12.92 -9.13
C MET A 86 15.69 -14.16 -8.34
N ARG A 87 16.52 -14.59 -7.39
CA ARG A 87 16.29 -15.79 -6.62
C ARG A 87 15.92 -15.40 -5.19
N ILE A 88 14.66 -14.99 -5.03
CA ILE A 88 14.10 -14.64 -3.73
C ILE A 88 14.38 -15.81 -2.76
N PRO A 89 15.13 -15.59 -1.66
CA PRO A 89 15.47 -16.65 -0.75
C PRO A 89 14.20 -17.17 -0.08
N ARG A 90 14.14 -18.49 0.18
CA ARG A 90 12.98 -19.14 0.83
C ARG A 90 12.60 -18.47 2.15
N LYS A 91 13.60 -17.91 2.87
CA LYS A 91 13.40 -17.17 4.12
C LYS A 91 12.49 -15.96 3.94
N THR A 92 12.65 -15.19 2.86
CA THR A 92 11.82 -14.00 2.59
C THR A 92 10.35 -14.38 2.45
N TYR A 93 10.04 -15.50 1.79
CA TYR A 93 8.66 -15.98 1.68
C TYR A 93 8.01 -16.26 3.04
N PHE A 94 8.76 -16.79 4.02
CA PHE A 94 8.24 -17.02 5.37
C PHE A 94 8.22 -15.74 6.22
N LEU A 95 9.18 -14.83 6.01
CA LEU A 95 9.21 -13.54 6.71
C LEU A 95 8.02 -12.64 6.33
N LEU A 96 7.48 -12.80 5.12
CA LEU A 96 6.26 -12.12 4.66
C LEU A 96 4.98 -12.56 5.41
N ALA A 97 5.03 -13.62 6.22
CA ALA A 97 3.89 -14.02 7.05
C ALA A 97 3.58 -12.98 8.14
N LEU A 98 4.58 -12.25 8.64
CA LEU A 98 4.39 -11.25 9.69
C LEU A 98 3.70 -9.97 9.16
N PRO A 99 4.13 -9.37 8.03
CA PRO A 99 3.35 -8.33 7.34
C PRO A 99 1.91 -8.75 7.09
N ALA A 100 1.70 -9.97 6.59
CA ALA A 100 0.36 -10.49 6.32
C ALA A 100 -0.53 -10.59 7.58
N ALA A 101 0.07 -10.92 8.73
CA ALA A 101 -0.66 -10.92 10.01
C ALA A 101 -1.06 -9.50 10.45
N PHE A 102 -0.19 -8.51 10.26
CA PHE A 102 -0.53 -7.11 10.53
C PHE A 102 -1.58 -6.58 9.55
N ASP A 103 -1.48 -6.91 8.26
CA ASP A 103 -2.48 -6.56 7.25
C ASP A 103 -3.85 -7.16 7.56
N LEU A 104 -3.90 -8.41 7.99
CA LEU A 104 -5.12 -9.09 8.42
C LEU A 104 -5.79 -8.37 9.59
N ILE A 105 -5.03 -8.04 10.64
CA ILE A 105 -5.55 -7.32 11.81
C ILE A 105 -6.02 -5.92 11.40
N ALA A 106 -5.19 -5.19 10.63
CA ALA A 106 -5.52 -3.85 10.17
C ALA A 106 -6.80 -3.84 9.31
N THR A 107 -6.90 -4.77 8.37
CA THR A 107 -8.05 -4.89 7.47
C THR A 107 -9.32 -5.29 8.22
N PHE A 108 -9.23 -6.21 9.18
CA PHE A 108 -10.36 -6.57 10.03
C PHE A 108 -10.89 -5.37 10.83
N LEU A 109 -10.01 -4.62 11.49
CA LEU A 109 -10.38 -3.41 12.23
C LEU A 109 -10.96 -2.33 11.30
N ALA A 110 -10.38 -2.15 10.11
CA ALA A 110 -10.90 -1.22 9.11
C ALA A 110 -12.32 -1.61 8.66
N ASN A 111 -12.53 -2.88 8.35
CA ASN A 111 -13.82 -3.40 7.89
C ASN A 111 -14.90 -3.28 8.98
N LEU A 112 -14.55 -3.53 10.25
CA LEU A 112 -15.45 -3.24 11.38
C LEU A 112 -15.81 -1.75 11.45
N GLY A 113 -14.83 -0.86 11.27
CA GLY A 113 -15.06 0.58 11.23
C GLY A 113 -15.98 1.02 10.09
N LEU A 114 -15.84 0.40 8.90
CA LEU A 114 -16.64 0.67 7.71
C LEU A 114 -18.13 0.29 7.88
N LEU A 115 -18.48 -0.57 8.84
CA LEU A 115 -19.88 -0.88 9.16
C LEU A 115 -20.58 0.34 9.81
N TYR A 116 -19.89 1.10 10.64
CA TYR A 116 -20.46 2.20 11.45
C TYR A 116 -20.23 3.60 10.86
N VAL A 117 -19.42 3.71 9.83
CA VAL A 117 -19.01 4.99 9.24
C VAL A 117 -19.29 4.98 7.74
N THR A 118 -19.52 6.17 7.18
CA THR A 118 -19.75 6.32 5.75
C THR A 118 -18.45 6.09 4.95
N VAL A 119 -18.57 5.78 3.66
CA VAL A 119 -17.42 5.38 2.83
C VAL A 119 -16.43 6.51 2.67
N SER A 120 -16.93 7.74 2.56
CA SER A 120 -16.09 8.92 2.37
C SER A 120 -15.24 9.22 3.61
N VAL A 121 -15.83 9.19 4.81
CA VAL A 121 -15.13 9.39 6.08
C VAL A 121 -14.15 8.26 6.31
N PHE A 122 -14.54 7.01 6.04
CA PHE A 122 -13.63 5.86 6.11
C PHE A 122 -12.37 6.07 5.28
N GLN A 123 -12.53 6.46 4.01
CA GLN A 123 -11.42 6.64 3.08
C GLN A 123 -10.51 7.81 3.49
N LEU A 124 -11.07 8.88 4.07
CA LEU A 124 -10.32 10.04 4.54
C LEU A 124 -9.58 9.77 5.85
N LEU A 125 -10.19 9.07 6.80
CA LEU A 125 -9.54 8.68 8.05
C LEU A 125 -8.38 7.72 7.77
N LYS A 126 -8.48 6.83 6.77
CA LYS A 126 -7.36 5.96 6.38
C LYS A 126 -6.12 6.70 5.92
N CYS A 127 -6.24 7.92 5.39
CA CYS A 127 -5.09 8.72 5.00
C CYS A 127 -4.20 9.14 6.19
N MET A 128 -4.70 9.07 7.42
CA MET A 128 -3.92 9.41 8.61
C MET A 128 -2.83 8.38 8.94
N VAL A 129 -2.83 7.22 8.28
CA VAL A 129 -1.76 6.21 8.40
C VAL A 129 -0.37 6.83 8.23
N ILE A 130 -0.24 7.88 7.39
CA ILE A 130 0.99 8.64 7.17
C ILE A 130 1.58 9.23 8.46
N ILE A 131 0.73 9.64 9.40
CA ILE A 131 1.13 10.21 10.70
C ILE A 131 1.78 9.12 11.54
N PHE A 132 1.13 7.97 11.67
CA PHE A 132 1.65 6.83 12.44
C PHE A 132 2.94 6.29 11.84
N VAL A 133 3.01 6.17 10.50
CA VAL A 133 4.23 5.72 9.83
C VAL A 133 5.39 6.68 10.09
N ALA A 134 5.17 8.00 9.96
CA ALA A 134 6.23 8.97 10.21
C ALA A 134 6.77 8.88 11.64
N ILE A 135 5.89 8.72 12.64
CA ILE A 135 6.29 8.54 14.05
C ILE A 135 7.08 7.22 14.22
N LEU A 136 6.57 6.11 13.68
CA LEU A 136 7.23 4.81 13.78
C LEU A 136 8.58 4.79 13.08
N LYS A 137 8.76 5.50 11.96
CA LYS A 137 10.07 5.65 11.30
C LYS A 137 11.08 6.38 12.19
N VAL A 138 10.68 7.43 12.90
CA VAL A 138 11.56 8.11 13.88
C VAL A 138 11.97 7.15 14.99
N VAL A 139 11.01 6.38 15.52
CA VAL A 139 11.24 5.54 16.70
C VAL A 139 12.02 4.27 16.35
N MET A 140 11.60 3.54 15.31
CA MET A 140 12.13 2.22 14.97
C MET A 140 13.33 2.29 14.02
N LEU A 141 13.27 3.14 12.99
CA LEU A 141 14.32 3.27 11.98
C LEU A 141 15.36 4.35 12.35
N LYS A 142 15.10 5.12 13.43
CA LYS A 142 15.92 6.24 13.90
C LYS A 142 16.11 7.31 12.83
N ASP A 143 15.05 7.52 12.04
CA ASP A 143 15.04 8.49 10.98
C ASP A 143 14.95 9.92 11.48
N ARG A 144 15.66 10.82 10.78
CA ARG A 144 15.59 12.26 11.04
C ARG A 144 14.69 12.92 10.02
N LEU A 145 13.43 13.16 10.39
CA LEU A 145 12.52 13.96 9.56
C LEU A 145 12.93 15.44 9.57
N ARG A 146 12.79 16.08 8.42
CA ARG A 146 13.04 17.52 8.25
C ARG A 146 11.88 18.34 8.77
N GLY A 147 12.13 19.61 9.08
CA GLY A 147 11.10 20.50 9.64
C GLY A 147 9.85 20.65 8.77
N TYR A 148 9.97 20.70 7.43
CA TYR A 148 8.82 20.77 6.54
C TYR A 148 7.95 19.50 6.58
N MET A 149 8.54 18.33 6.85
CA MET A 149 7.78 17.08 6.97
C MET A 149 6.91 17.09 8.23
N TRP A 150 7.40 17.68 9.33
CA TRP A 150 6.59 17.89 10.54
C TRP A 150 5.42 18.84 10.31
N ILE A 151 5.60 19.87 9.48
CA ILE A 151 4.49 20.75 9.07
C ILE A 151 3.45 19.97 8.26
N GLY A 152 3.88 19.15 7.29
CA GLY A 152 2.99 18.30 6.53
C GLY A 152 2.20 17.32 7.40
N ILE A 153 2.85 16.70 8.39
CA ILE A 153 2.19 15.86 9.40
C ILE A 153 1.15 16.66 10.20
N GLY A 154 1.50 17.87 10.65
CA GLY A 154 0.57 18.74 11.38
C GLY A 154 -0.68 19.11 10.58
N LEU A 155 -0.51 19.41 9.29
CA LEU A 155 -1.63 19.68 8.37
C LEU A 155 -2.50 18.43 8.17
N ASN A 156 -1.90 17.25 8.00
CA ASN A 156 -2.64 16.00 7.87
C ASN A 156 -3.41 15.66 9.17
N THR A 157 -2.84 15.92 10.34
CA THR A 157 -3.55 15.80 11.63
C THR A 157 -4.76 16.74 11.67
N LEU A 158 -4.60 18.00 11.24
CA LEU A 158 -5.70 18.96 11.19
C LEU A 158 -6.81 18.49 10.24
N ALA A 159 -6.47 18.00 9.05
CA ALA A 159 -7.44 17.46 8.10
C ALA A 159 -8.29 16.32 8.69
N VAL A 160 -7.63 15.38 9.38
CA VAL A 160 -8.30 14.24 10.02
C VAL A 160 -9.23 14.69 11.14
N LEU A 161 -8.83 15.70 11.93
CA LEU A 161 -9.70 16.29 12.96
C LEU A 161 -10.93 16.97 12.36
N LEU A 162 -10.76 17.71 11.25
CA LEU A 162 -11.87 18.37 10.55
C LEU A 162 -12.87 17.34 9.99
N VAL A 163 -12.38 16.29 9.34
CA VAL A 163 -13.23 15.21 8.78
C VAL A 163 -13.84 14.35 9.89
N GLY A 164 -13.11 14.07 10.96
CA GLY A 164 -13.65 13.35 12.13
C GLY A 164 -14.81 14.12 12.76
N ALA A 165 -14.69 15.45 12.86
CA ALA A 165 -15.74 16.30 13.42
C ALA A 165 -17.04 16.27 12.59
N THR A 166 -16.98 16.12 11.25
CA THR A 166 -18.20 16.02 10.43
C THR A 166 -19.03 14.80 10.80
N SER A 167 -18.39 13.70 11.16
CA SER A 167 -19.07 12.44 11.49
C SER A 167 -19.88 12.53 12.79
N PHE A 168 -19.35 13.26 13.79
CA PHE A 168 -20.07 13.51 15.02
C PHE A 168 -21.22 14.51 14.82
N ALA A 169 -20.99 15.55 14.02
CA ALA A 169 -21.97 16.61 13.81
C ALA A 169 -23.17 16.18 12.94
N ASP A 170 -22.99 15.21 12.04
CA ASP A 170 -24.09 14.62 11.27
C ASP A 170 -24.98 13.71 12.14
N THR A 171 -24.42 13.11 13.20
CA THR A 171 -25.13 12.23 14.13
C THR A 171 -26.08 13.00 15.06
N ASP A 172 -25.72 14.23 15.43
CA ASP A 172 -26.56 15.10 16.27
C ASP A 172 -27.89 15.50 15.56
N GLN A 173 -27.94 15.45 14.22
CA GLN A 173 -29.18 15.68 13.47
C GLN A 173 -30.03 14.41 13.26
N ALA A 174 -29.45 13.22 13.40
CA ALA A 174 -30.09 11.92 13.17
C ALA A 174 -30.54 11.20 14.46
N SER A 175 -30.62 11.92 15.58
CA SER A 175 -31.00 11.34 16.87
C SER A 175 -32.50 11.03 16.95
N SER A 176 -32.89 9.79 16.63
CA SER A 176 -34.04 9.16 17.32
C SER A 176 -34.18 7.64 17.26
N ASN A 177 -33.36 6.80 16.59
CA ASN A 177 -33.66 5.35 16.65
C ASN A 177 -32.62 4.26 16.32
N ASP A 178 -31.32 4.52 16.18
CA ASP A 178 -30.38 3.42 15.94
C ASP A 178 -29.12 3.49 16.81
N GLY A 179 -28.79 2.38 17.47
CA GLY A 179 -27.68 2.23 18.42
C GLY A 179 -26.29 2.26 17.78
N SER A 180 -26.14 2.89 16.61
CA SER A 180 -24.85 3.08 15.95
C SER A 180 -24.08 4.18 16.67
N HIS A 181 -22.97 3.84 17.32
CA HIS A 181 -22.02 4.80 17.88
C HIS A 181 -20.90 5.08 16.86
N PRO A 182 -20.98 6.12 16.00
CA PRO A 182 -19.94 6.44 15.01
C PRO A 182 -18.54 6.57 15.63
N GLY A 183 -18.45 7.00 16.90
CA GLY A 183 -17.20 7.06 17.64
C GLY A 183 -16.48 5.71 17.76
N PHE A 184 -17.21 4.60 17.89
CA PHE A 184 -16.61 3.25 17.88
C PHE A 184 -16.02 2.91 16.51
N GLY A 185 -16.73 3.25 15.43
CA GLY A 185 -16.23 3.07 14.07
C GLY A 185 -14.96 3.87 13.79
N ILE A 186 -14.94 5.14 14.18
CA ILE A 186 -13.75 6.00 14.07
C ILE A 186 -12.58 5.42 14.87
N LEU A 187 -12.81 4.97 16.11
CA LEU A 187 -11.77 4.35 16.93
C LEU A 187 -11.18 3.10 16.27
N MET A 188 -12.02 2.24 15.69
CA MET A 188 -11.56 1.03 14.99
C MET A 188 -10.74 1.36 13.75
N ILE A 189 -11.12 2.38 12.97
CA ILE A 189 -10.32 2.87 11.83
C ILE A 189 -8.98 3.42 12.33
N VAL A 190 -8.97 4.09 13.49
CA VAL A 190 -7.75 4.64 14.08
C VAL A 190 -6.76 3.57 14.50
N LEU A 191 -7.25 2.55 15.19
CA LEU A 191 -6.44 1.39 15.57
C LEU A 191 -5.94 0.64 14.33
N SER A 192 -6.78 0.48 13.30
CA SER A 192 -6.38 -0.13 12.02
C SER A 192 -5.19 0.59 11.39
N CYS A 193 -5.25 1.93 11.30
CA CYS A 193 -4.15 2.73 10.74
C CYS A 193 -2.85 2.57 11.54
N GLY A 194 -2.94 2.45 12.86
CA GLY A 194 -1.76 2.19 13.70
C GLY A 194 -1.10 0.85 13.36
N VAL A 195 -1.89 -0.23 13.27
CA VAL A 195 -1.39 -1.57 12.89
C VAL A 195 -0.85 -1.59 11.46
N GLN A 196 -1.55 -0.94 10.52
CA GLN A 196 -1.12 -0.82 9.14
C GLN A 196 0.20 -0.03 9.00
N ALA A 197 0.42 0.97 9.85
CA ALA A 197 1.69 1.67 9.87
C ALA A 197 2.86 0.77 10.33
N PHE A 198 2.63 -0.14 11.29
CA PHE A 198 3.63 -1.14 11.66
C PHE A 198 3.95 -2.09 10.52
N GLN A 199 2.94 -2.55 9.77
CA GLN A 199 3.13 -3.35 8.56
C GLN A 199 4.07 -2.63 7.58
N TYR A 200 3.76 -1.39 7.21
CA TYR A 200 4.56 -0.62 6.24
C TYR A 200 6.01 -0.41 6.70
N VAL A 201 6.23 -0.10 7.98
CA VAL A 201 7.59 0.10 8.52
C VAL A 201 8.35 -1.22 8.58
N TYR A 202 7.67 -2.34 8.87
CA TYR A 202 8.30 -3.66 8.86
C TYR A 202 8.66 -4.10 7.44
N GLU A 203 7.76 -3.90 6.47
CA GLU A 203 8.04 -4.17 5.06
C GLU A 203 9.23 -3.36 4.55
N GLU A 204 9.32 -2.07 4.89
CA GLU A 204 10.48 -1.24 4.57
C GLU A 204 11.77 -1.84 5.08
N LYS A 205 11.78 -2.23 6.35
CA LYS A 205 12.95 -2.83 6.98
C LYS A 205 13.30 -4.18 6.33
N LEU A 206 12.29 -4.99 6.01
CA LEU A 206 12.48 -6.28 5.35
C LEU A 206 13.05 -6.13 3.93
N MET A 207 12.63 -5.10 3.20
CA MET A 207 13.13 -4.79 1.86
C MET A 207 14.53 -4.17 1.86
N ASP A 208 14.94 -3.52 2.95
CA ASP A 208 16.29 -2.98 3.16
C ASP A 208 17.30 -4.08 3.55
N GLU A 209 16.91 -5.06 4.37
CA GLU A 209 17.78 -6.14 4.86
C GLU A 209 17.92 -7.34 3.89
N GLY A 210 17.13 -7.41 2.80
CA GLY A 210 17.04 -8.58 1.91
C GLY A 210 17.24 -8.29 0.42
N GLU A 211 17.43 -9.35 -0.39
CA GLU A 211 17.29 -9.25 -1.85
C GLU A 211 15.85 -8.80 -2.17
N SER A 212 15.70 -7.57 -2.67
CA SER A 212 14.41 -6.90 -2.86
C SER A 212 13.45 -7.75 -3.71
N ALA A 213 12.39 -8.30 -3.12
CA ALA A 213 11.41 -9.08 -3.86
C ALA A 213 10.61 -8.20 -4.83
N PRO A 214 10.21 -8.69 -6.03
CA PRO A 214 9.32 -7.96 -6.89
C PRO A 214 8.01 -7.66 -6.14
N PRO A 215 7.48 -6.43 -6.18
CA PRO A 215 6.35 -6.05 -5.33
C PRO A 215 5.07 -6.86 -5.57
N LEU A 216 4.85 -7.32 -6.81
CA LEU A 216 3.72 -8.21 -7.12
C LEU A 216 3.87 -9.60 -6.48
N VAL A 217 5.10 -10.06 -6.20
CA VAL A 217 5.35 -11.27 -5.40
C VAL A 217 5.06 -11.03 -3.93
N VAL A 218 5.44 -9.86 -3.40
CA VAL A 218 5.19 -9.49 -2.00
C VAL A 218 3.68 -9.50 -1.71
N VAL A 219 2.91 -8.73 -2.50
CA VAL A 219 1.44 -8.68 -2.41
C VAL A 219 0.83 -10.08 -2.58
N GLY A 220 1.32 -10.85 -3.55
CA GLY A 220 0.80 -12.19 -3.79
C GLY A 220 1.06 -13.17 -2.64
N MET A 221 2.22 -13.07 -1.99
CA MET A 221 2.59 -13.90 -0.84
C MET A 221 1.88 -13.46 0.45
N GLU A 222 1.62 -12.17 0.62
CA GLU A 222 0.72 -11.66 1.65
C GLU A 222 -0.68 -12.21 1.46
N GLY A 223 -1.18 -12.25 0.22
CA GLY A 223 -2.38 -12.99 -0.18
C GLY A 223 -2.40 -14.42 0.36
N VAL A 224 -1.34 -15.19 0.11
CA VAL A 224 -1.23 -16.60 0.54
C VAL A 224 -1.24 -16.73 2.06
N TRP A 225 -0.37 -15.99 2.76
CA TRP A 225 -0.29 -16.07 4.22
C TRP A 225 -1.54 -15.54 4.91
N GLY A 226 -2.10 -14.44 4.42
CA GLY A 226 -3.34 -13.87 4.92
C GLY A 226 -4.53 -14.81 4.72
N LEU A 227 -4.62 -15.52 3.59
CA LEU A 227 -5.66 -16.54 3.39
C LEU A 227 -5.50 -17.71 4.38
N ILE A 228 -4.26 -18.18 4.60
CA ILE A 228 -3.95 -19.24 5.58
C ILE A 228 -4.34 -18.77 6.99
N LEU A 229 -3.89 -17.59 7.42
CA LEU A 229 -4.19 -17.05 8.75
C LEU A 229 -5.69 -16.81 8.93
N THR A 230 -6.38 -16.27 7.92
CA THR A 230 -7.83 -16.06 8.00
C THR A 230 -8.57 -17.39 8.15
N THR A 231 -8.20 -18.39 7.34
CA THR A 231 -8.88 -19.70 7.32
C THR A 231 -8.61 -20.53 8.57
N PHE A 232 -7.35 -20.58 9.05
CA PHE A 232 -6.94 -21.48 10.12
C PHE A 232 -6.82 -20.82 11.50
N VAL A 233 -6.86 -19.49 11.59
CA VAL A 233 -6.78 -18.77 12.86
C VAL A 233 -8.04 -17.95 13.09
N VAL A 234 -8.39 -17.06 12.16
CA VAL A 234 -9.50 -16.11 12.37
C VAL A 234 -10.85 -16.80 12.37
N TYR A 235 -11.15 -17.65 11.38
CA TYR A 235 -12.43 -18.36 11.35
C TYR A 235 -12.63 -19.25 12.57
N PRO A 236 -11.68 -20.11 12.99
CA PRO A 236 -11.83 -20.89 14.22
C PRO A 236 -12.14 -20.03 15.46
N ILE A 237 -11.50 -18.86 15.59
CA ILE A 237 -11.82 -17.90 16.66
C ILE A 237 -13.24 -17.34 16.48
N ALA A 238 -13.63 -16.96 15.26
CA ALA A 238 -14.94 -16.41 14.94
C ALA A 238 -16.09 -17.40 15.23
N TYR A 239 -15.88 -18.71 15.04
CA TYR A 239 -16.84 -19.75 15.43
C TYR A 239 -16.99 -19.87 16.95
N LEU A 240 -15.92 -19.64 17.72
CA LEU A 240 -15.94 -19.75 19.18
C LEU A 240 -16.51 -18.51 19.88
N VAL A 241 -16.37 -17.33 19.27
CA VAL A 241 -16.88 -16.07 19.82
C VAL A 241 -18.40 -16.01 19.57
N PRO A 242 -19.22 -15.84 20.62
CA PRO A 242 -20.66 -15.73 20.45
C PRO A 242 -21.03 -14.46 19.68
N GLY A 243 -21.98 -14.59 18.76
CA GLY A 243 -22.46 -13.46 17.97
C GLY A 243 -23.81 -13.72 17.31
N ASN A 244 -24.22 -12.76 16.48
CA ASN A 244 -25.54 -12.72 15.86
C ASN A 244 -25.70 -13.70 14.68
N ASP A 245 -24.60 -14.32 14.25
CA ASP A 245 -24.58 -15.24 13.12
C ASP A 245 -24.64 -16.68 13.59
N LEU A 246 -25.86 -17.20 13.83
CA LEU A 246 -26.08 -18.60 14.20
C LEU A 246 -25.38 -18.99 15.53
N GLY A 247 -25.22 -18.02 16.44
CA GLY A 247 -24.55 -18.20 17.73
C GLY A 247 -23.03 -17.99 17.69
N SER A 248 -22.47 -17.64 16.53
CA SER A 248 -21.06 -17.29 16.33
C SER A 248 -20.93 -15.84 15.81
N ASN A 249 -19.72 -15.28 15.86
CA ASN A 249 -19.47 -13.92 15.38
C ASN A 249 -19.64 -13.82 13.85
N GLU A 250 -19.01 -14.75 13.13
CA GLU A 250 -19.20 -14.91 11.69
C GLU A 250 -18.90 -16.35 11.28
N ARG A 251 -19.77 -16.93 10.47
CA ARG A 251 -19.66 -18.29 9.95
C ARG A 251 -19.32 -18.29 8.47
N PHE A 252 -18.27 -19.02 8.10
CA PHE A 252 -17.88 -19.16 6.69
C PHE A 252 -18.96 -19.88 5.88
N ASP A 253 -19.59 -20.91 6.47
CA ASP A 253 -20.67 -21.67 5.84
C ASP A 253 -21.90 -20.81 5.55
N ASP A 254 -22.28 -19.91 6.48
CA ASP A 254 -23.39 -18.98 6.26
C ASP A 254 -23.06 -17.95 5.17
N ALA A 255 -21.87 -17.34 5.23
CA ALA A 255 -21.43 -16.39 4.21
C ALA A 255 -21.36 -17.03 2.80
N PHE A 256 -20.93 -18.28 2.71
CA PHE A 256 -20.88 -19.01 1.45
C PHE A 256 -22.26 -19.38 0.91
N GLU A 257 -23.20 -19.73 1.80
CA GLU A 257 -24.59 -20.02 1.42
C GLU A 257 -25.32 -18.74 0.97
N MET A 258 -25.14 -17.63 1.71
CA MET A 258 -25.61 -16.31 1.31
C MET A 258 -25.04 -15.91 -0.07
N LEU A 259 -23.79 -16.23 -0.35
CA LEU A 259 -23.21 -15.96 -1.66
C LEU A 259 -23.85 -16.83 -2.75
N LYS A 260 -24.14 -18.10 -2.48
CA LYS A 260 -24.81 -19.00 -3.46
C LYS A 260 -26.24 -18.59 -3.77
N ASN A 261 -26.99 -18.13 -2.76
CA ASN A 261 -28.41 -17.85 -2.91
C ASN A 261 -28.69 -16.54 -3.66
N SER A 262 -27.75 -15.59 -3.69
CA SER A 262 -27.93 -14.30 -4.35
C SER A 262 -27.01 -14.15 -5.56
N SER A 263 -27.59 -14.14 -6.76
CA SER A 263 -26.87 -13.87 -8.02
C SER A 263 -26.23 -12.48 -8.04
N LEU A 264 -26.88 -11.51 -7.37
CA LEU A 264 -26.35 -10.16 -7.18
C LEU A 264 -25.09 -10.22 -6.31
N ALA A 265 -25.12 -10.90 -5.15
CA ALA A 265 -23.95 -11.05 -4.28
C ALA A 265 -22.77 -11.71 -5.01
N GLN A 266 -23.01 -12.73 -5.84
CA GLN A 266 -21.96 -13.37 -6.66
C GLN A 266 -21.31 -12.40 -7.62
N SER A 267 -22.12 -11.62 -8.35
CA SER A 267 -21.62 -10.66 -9.31
C SER A 267 -20.77 -9.57 -8.65
N ILE A 268 -21.20 -9.06 -7.49
CA ILE A 268 -20.48 -8.03 -6.73
C ILE A 268 -19.21 -8.60 -6.12
N ALA A 269 -19.24 -9.81 -5.54
CA ALA A 269 -18.04 -10.47 -5.02
C ALA A 269 -17.01 -10.73 -6.13
N LEU A 270 -17.44 -11.13 -7.33
CA LEU A 270 -16.55 -11.30 -8.48
C LEU A 270 -15.92 -9.96 -8.90
N VAL A 271 -16.73 -8.90 -9.01
CA VAL A 271 -16.22 -7.55 -9.31
C VAL A 271 -15.25 -7.09 -8.23
N TYR A 272 -15.54 -7.33 -6.95
CA TYR A 272 -14.66 -6.99 -5.83
C TYR A 272 -13.28 -7.65 -5.97
N VAL A 273 -13.24 -8.96 -6.25
CA VAL A 273 -11.99 -9.70 -6.48
C VAL A 273 -11.22 -9.14 -7.70
N LEU A 274 -11.90 -8.91 -8.81
CA LEU A 274 -11.27 -8.38 -10.03
C LEU A 274 -10.71 -6.96 -9.84
N VAL A 275 -11.42 -6.13 -9.10
CA VAL A 275 -11.03 -4.75 -8.85
C VAL A 275 -9.86 -4.66 -7.88
N ILE A 276 -9.79 -5.50 -6.85
CA ILE A 276 -8.61 -5.60 -5.96
C ILE A 276 -7.39 -6.07 -6.75
N LEU A 277 -7.54 -7.13 -7.55
CA LEU A 277 -6.46 -7.62 -8.41
C LEU A 277 -5.98 -6.52 -9.38
N GLY A 278 -6.93 -5.85 -10.02
CA GLY A 278 -6.66 -4.73 -10.93
C GLY A 278 -5.91 -3.61 -10.22
N TYR A 279 -6.36 -3.21 -9.03
CA TYR A 279 -5.70 -2.18 -8.24
C TYR A 279 -4.26 -2.55 -7.91
N ASN A 280 -4.00 -3.77 -7.44
CA ASN A 280 -2.64 -4.23 -7.12
C ASN A 280 -1.72 -4.21 -8.35
N VAL A 281 -2.22 -4.63 -9.52
CA VAL A 281 -1.43 -4.63 -10.76
C VAL A 281 -1.19 -3.21 -11.27
N PHE A 282 -2.23 -2.36 -11.30
CA PHE A 282 -2.11 -0.99 -11.81
C PHE A 282 -1.30 -0.10 -10.87
N ALA A 283 -1.44 -0.24 -9.55
CA ALA A 283 -0.65 0.50 -8.58
C ALA A 283 0.85 0.20 -8.73
N VAL A 284 1.22 -1.07 -8.92
CA VAL A 284 2.59 -1.48 -9.25
C VAL A 284 3.03 -0.91 -10.60
N SER A 285 2.13 -0.93 -11.60
CA SER A 285 2.42 -0.43 -12.95
C SER A 285 2.63 1.09 -12.99
N VAL A 286 1.92 1.86 -12.15
CA VAL A 286 2.11 3.31 -12.01
C VAL A 286 3.51 3.61 -11.52
N THR A 287 3.99 2.90 -10.49
CA THR A 287 5.36 3.04 -10.01
C THR A 287 6.36 2.66 -11.09
N TYR A 288 6.10 1.61 -11.86
CA TYR A 288 7.00 1.16 -12.92
C TYR A 288 7.05 2.10 -14.13
N LEU A 289 5.92 2.66 -14.58
CA LEU A 289 5.87 3.50 -15.78
C LEU A 289 6.13 4.97 -15.50
N LEU A 290 5.74 5.46 -14.32
CA LEU A 290 5.92 6.83 -13.90
C LEU A 290 7.06 6.93 -12.87
N ASN A 291 6.72 6.97 -11.57
CA ASN A 291 7.65 6.91 -10.44
C ASN A 291 6.85 6.77 -9.12
N SER A 292 7.56 6.70 -7.99
CA SER A 292 6.97 6.61 -6.66
C SER A 292 6.19 7.86 -6.23
N ILE A 293 6.52 9.05 -6.77
CA ILE A 293 5.74 10.29 -6.54
C ILE A 293 4.34 10.16 -7.15
N TRP A 294 4.23 9.64 -8.37
CA TRP A 294 2.93 9.44 -9.03
C TRP A 294 2.09 8.36 -8.36
N HIS A 295 2.71 7.30 -7.84
CA HIS A 295 2.03 6.33 -6.98
C HIS A 295 1.46 7.03 -5.74
N ALA A 296 2.24 7.93 -5.14
CA ALA A 296 1.76 8.70 -3.99
C ALA A 296 0.63 9.66 -4.32
N ILE A 297 0.67 10.28 -5.49
CA ILE A 297 -0.43 11.10 -5.99
C ILE A 297 -1.68 10.21 -6.15
N LEU A 298 -1.58 9.02 -6.73
CA LEU A 298 -2.71 8.10 -6.91
C LEU A 298 -3.43 7.79 -5.58
N ASP A 299 -2.67 7.49 -4.52
CA ASP A 299 -3.23 7.22 -3.19
C ASP A 299 -3.95 8.43 -2.60
N ASN A 300 -3.40 9.65 -2.78
CA ASN A 300 -4.01 10.88 -2.28
C ASN A 300 -5.27 11.30 -3.04
N PHE A 301 -5.40 10.92 -4.32
CA PHE A 301 -6.59 11.20 -5.11
C PHE A 301 -7.73 10.22 -4.87
N ARG A 302 -7.46 9.03 -4.31
CA ARG A 302 -8.49 8.00 -4.06
C ARG A 302 -9.64 8.48 -3.14
N PRO A 303 -9.40 9.16 -2.01
CA PRO A 303 -10.50 9.70 -1.20
C PRO A 303 -11.41 10.66 -1.96
N ILE A 304 -10.82 11.49 -2.83
CA ILE A 304 -11.56 12.46 -3.64
C ILE A 304 -12.44 11.74 -4.65
N THR A 305 -11.89 10.73 -5.32
CA THR A 305 -12.66 9.97 -6.30
C THR A 305 -13.75 9.15 -5.64
N VAL A 306 -13.48 8.51 -4.50
CA VAL A 306 -14.49 7.80 -3.71
C VAL A 306 -15.62 8.74 -3.31
N TRP A 307 -15.33 9.88 -2.69
CA TRP A 307 -16.35 10.85 -2.31
C TRP A 307 -17.11 11.41 -3.52
N GLY A 308 -16.42 11.75 -4.61
CA GLY A 308 -17.05 12.24 -5.83
C GLY A 308 -17.97 11.20 -6.50
N THR A 309 -17.55 9.92 -6.53
CA THR A 309 -18.40 8.83 -7.02
C THR A 309 -19.58 8.55 -6.11
N ASP A 310 -19.42 8.71 -4.80
CA ASP A 310 -20.48 8.48 -3.83
C ASP A 310 -21.60 9.52 -3.96
N LEU A 311 -21.21 10.80 -4.12
CA LEU A 311 -22.14 11.89 -4.44
C LEU A 311 -22.85 11.66 -5.79
N LEU A 312 -22.11 11.18 -6.79
CA LEU A 312 -22.65 10.89 -8.12
C LEU A 312 -23.66 9.73 -8.06
N LEU A 313 -23.35 8.67 -7.30
CA LEU A 313 -24.27 7.56 -7.07
C LEU A 313 -25.57 8.02 -6.42
N PHE A 314 -25.50 8.95 -5.46
CA PHE A 314 -26.68 9.49 -4.77
C PHE A 314 -27.61 10.24 -5.73
N TYR A 315 -27.08 11.16 -6.53
CA TYR A 315 -27.89 12.06 -7.36
C TYR A 315 -28.25 11.51 -8.74
N VAL A 316 -27.37 10.72 -9.38
CA VAL A 316 -27.52 10.33 -10.79
C VAL A 316 -28.03 8.91 -10.94
N PHE A 317 -27.46 7.96 -10.20
CA PHE A 317 -27.71 6.53 -10.45
C PHE A 317 -28.79 5.94 -9.56
N THR A 318 -28.84 6.35 -8.28
CA THR A 318 -29.62 5.62 -7.27
C THR A 318 -30.80 6.40 -6.71
N SER A 319 -31.06 7.63 -7.20
CA SER A 319 -32.17 8.49 -6.75
C SER A 319 -32.31 8.56 -5.22
N GLY A 320 -31.18 8.61 -4.50
CA GLY A 320 -31.14 8.69 -3.04
C GLY A 320 -31.04 7.36 -2.26
N ALA A 321 -30.99 6.19 -2.91
CA ALA A 321 -30.90 4.91 -2.17
C ALA A 321 -29.47 4.47 -1.80
N PHE A 322 -28.44 4.94 -2.51
CA PHE A 322 -27.03 4.64 -2.22
C PHE A 322 -26.17 5.90 -2.46
N GLY A 323 -25.23 6.14 -1.57
CA GLY A 323 -24.32 7.30 -1.57
C GLY A 323 -24.67 8.36 -0.55
N GLU A 324 -23.77 9.32 -0.34
CA GLU A 324 -23.93 10.43 0.60
C GLU A 324 -24.51 11.67 -0.09
N ALA A 325 -25.53 12.26 0.55
CA ALA A 325 -26.10 13.52 0.11
C ALA A 325 -25.14 14.69 0.38
N TRP A 326 -25.27 15.76 -0.40
CA TRP A 326 -24.55 17.00 -0.10
C TRP A 326 -25.20 17.70 1.11
N THR A 327 -24.49 17.76 2.23
CA THR A 327 -24.94 18.46 3.45
C THR A 327 -24.08 19.70 3.72
N ILE A 328 -24.45 20.49 4.73
CA ILE A 328 -23.63 21.64 5.14
C ILE A 328 -22.27 21.19 5.69
N TRP A 329 -22.21 19.99 6.27
CA TRP A 329 -20.98 19.37 6.77
C TRP A 329 -20.08 18.84 5.64
N SER A 330 -20.63 18.59 4.44
CA SER A 330 -19.83 18.25 3.26
C SER A 330 -18.85 19.38 2.87
N TRP A 331 -19.16 20.65 3.19
CA TRP A 331 -18.19 21.74 3.01
C TRP A 331 -16.98 21.62 3.94
N LEU A 332 -17.20 21.20 5.18
CA LEU A 332 -16.14 20.95 6.15
C LEU A 332 -15.31 19.71 5.74
N GLN A 333 -15.97 18.68 5.19
CA GLN A 333 -15.31 17.51 4.63
C GLN A 333 -14.43 17.88 3.42
N LEU A 334 -14.93 18.72 2.51
CA LEU A 334 -14.17 19.23 1.38
C LEU A 334 -12.96 20.07 1.83
N ALA A 335 -13.15 20.93 2.83
CA ALA A 335 -12.04 21.66 3.44
C ALA A 335 -10.99 20.70 4.02
N GLY A 336 -11.42 19.67 4.75
CA GLY A 336 -10.55 18.61 5.26
C GLY A 336 -9.78 17.90 4.14
N MET A 337 -10.43 17.55 3.04
CA MET A 337 -9.79 16.96 1.85
C MET A 337 -8.71 17.85 1.25
N ILE A 338 -8.99 19.15 1.11
CA ILE A 338 -8.01 20.11 0.56
C ILE A 338 -6.81 20.23 1.50
N VAL A 339 -7.05 20.36 2.81
CA VAL A 339 -5.98 20.44 3.82
C VAL A 339 -5.13 19.15 3.80
N LEU A 340 -5.75 17.98 3.61
CA LEU A 340 -5.06 16.70 3.50
C LEU A 340 -4.14 16.65 2.27
N LEU A 341 -4.63 17.08 1.10
CA LEU A 341 -3.81 17.13 -0.11
C LEU A 341 -2.63 18.09 0.04
N VAL A 342 -2.86 19.27 0.61
CA VAL A 342 -1.80 20.26 0.86
C VAL A 342 -0.80 19.70 1.86
N GLY A 343 -1.26 19.08 2.95
CA GLY A 343 -0.41 18.48 3.97
C GLY A 343 0.47 17.36 3.42
N THR A 344 -0.10 16.46 2.62
CA THR A 344 0.69 15.41 1.96
C THR A 344 1.63 15.95 0.89
N ALA A 345 1.23 16.97 0.12
CA ALA A 345 2.11 17.61 -0.86
C ALA A 345 3.28 18.37 -0.21
N VAL A 346 3.07 18.96 0.97
CA VAL A 346 4.13 19.56 1.80
C VAL A 346 5.04 18.46 2.36
N TYR A 347 4.46 17.36 2.88
CA TYR A 347 5.22 16.21 3.40
C TYR A 347 6.15 15.60 2.33
N ASN A 348 5.62 15.40 1.11
CA ASN A 348 6.37 14.88 -0.04
C ASN A 348 7.36 15.91 -0.64
N GLY A 349 7.33 17.17 -0.19
CA GLY A 349 8.17 18.24 -0.74
C GLY A 349 7.80 18.67 -2.16
N THR A 350 6.62 18.28 -2.66
CA THR A 350 6.07 18.77 -3.93
C THR A 350 5.76 20.27 -3.82
N ILE A 351 5.24 20.69 -2.68
CA ILE A 351 5.10 22.10 -2.32
C ILE A 351 6.32 22.50 -1.49
N LYS A 352 7.19 23.34 -2.07
CA LYS A 352 8.37 23.89 -1.40
C LYS A 352 7.98 25.09 -0.54
N LEU A 353 8.19 24.99 0.76
CA LEU A 353 8.04 26.07 1.74
C LEU A 353 9.31 26.92 1.80
N PRO A 354 9.21 28.25 1.90
CA PRO A 354 10.38 29.12 2.03
C PRO A 354 11.13 28.82 3.34
N GLY A 355 12.47 28.79 3.28
CA GLY A 355 13.33 28.62 4.46
C GLY A 355 13.74 27.18 4.80
N PHE A 356 13.30 26.18 4.02
CA PHE A 356 13.73 24.80 4.19
C PHE A 356 14.63 24.32 3.04
N ALA A 357 15.61 23.47 3.37
CA ALA A 357 16.46 22.84 2.38
C ALA A 357 15.78 21.59 1.81
N TYR A 358 15.47 21.63 0.52
CA TYR A 358 14.95 20.50 -0.26
C TYR A 358 16.12 19.80 -0.93
N LEU A 359 16.25 18.49 -0.75
CA LEU A 359 17.13 17.72 -1.64
C LEU A 359 16.33 17.48 -2.90
N GLU A 360 16.84 17.96 -4.03
CA GLU A 360 16.38 17.45 -5.30
C GLU A 360 16.88 16.00 -5.43
N PRO A 361 16.02 15.03 -5.75
CA PRO A 361 16.51 13.75 -6.21
C PRO A 361 17.43 14.04 -7.38
N ILE A 362 18.66 13.53 -7.33
CA ILE A 362 19.62 13.67 -8.42
C ILE A 362 18.88 13.20 -9.67
N ASP A 363 18.63 14.11 -10.62
CA ASP A 363 18.07 13.76 -11.93
C ASP A 363 18.75 12.48 -12.41
N GLU A 364 17.95 11.48 -12.78
CA GLU A 364 18.36 10.20 -13.36
C GLU A 364 19.21 10.42 -14.62
N ALA A 365 20.43 10.89 -14.46
CA ALA A 365 21.44 10.88 -15.48
C ALA A 365 21.98 9.44 -15.53
N LEU A 366 21.35 8.65 -16.42
CA LEU A 366 21.95 7.50 -17.09
C LEU A 366 22.22 6.23 -16.26
N THR A 367 21.20 5.55 -15.74
CA THR A 367 21.26 4.08 -15.57
C THR A 367 19.89 3.40 -15.71
N PRO A 368 19.70 2.40 -16.59
CA PRO A 368 18.46 1.63 -16.72
C PRO A 368 18.38 0.48 -15.70
N ILE A 369 18.68 0.74 -14.42
CA ILE A 369 18.57 -0.26 -13.36
C ILE A 369 17.66 0.31 -12.28
N ARG A 370 16.37 0.06 -12.48
CA ARG A 370 15.29 0.37 -11.54
C ARG A 370 15.32 -0.66 -10.42
N THR A 371 15.91 -0.32 -9.29
CA THR A 371 15.84 -1.09 -8.04
C THR A 371 14.43 -1.07 -7.48
N SER A 372 13.95 -2.23 -7.01
CA SER A 372 12.59 -2.54 -6.59
C SER A 372 12.18 -2.03 -5.20
N LEU A 373 12.83 -0.96 -4.70
CA LEU A 373 12.57 -0.39 -3.37
C LEU A 373 11.44 0.65 -3.35
N ASP A 374 10.94 1.06 -4.51
CA ASP A 374 9.98 2.17 -4.67
C ASP A 374 8.50 1.81 -4.48
N LEU A 375 8.19 0.64 -3.90
CA LEU A 375 6.81 0.10 -3.90
C LEU A 375 6.20 -0.19 -2.54
N ALA A 376 6.64 0.53 -1.51
CA ALA A 376 5.78 0.70 -0.36
C ALA A 376 5.10 2.08 -0.43
N THR A 377 4.01 2.18 0.31
CA THR A 377 3.14 3.36 0.41
C THR A 377 3.92 4.66 0.45
N THR A 378 3.32 5.74 -0.03
CA THR A 378 3.83 7.14 -0.14
C THR A 378 4.92 7.55 0.88
N THR A 379 4.79 7.09 2.12
CA THR A 379 5.74 7.19 3.23
C THR A 379 7.16 6.62 2.99
N LEU A 380 7.35 5.62 2.12
CA LEU A 380 8.64 4.98 1.86
C LEU A 380 9.49 5.69 0.81
N SER A 381 8.86 6.25 -0.21
CA SER A 381 9.54 6.89 -1.34
C SER A 381 10.45 8.08 -0.95
N HIS A 382 10.26 8.63 0.24
CA HIS A 382 11.03 9.74 0.79
C HIS A 382 11.77 9.40 2.10
N SER A 383 11.98 8.12 2.39
CA SER A 383 12.76 7.68 3.55
C SER A 383 14.21 8.22 3.47
N PRO A 384 14.69 8.98 4.48
CA PRO A 384 16.06 9.50 4.51
C PRO A 384 17.13 8.40 4.61
N LEU A 385 16.77 7.13 4.79
CA LEU A 385 17.70 5.99 4.77
C LEU A 385 18.12 5.56 3.37
N ILE A 386 17.19 5.58 2.40
CA ILE A 386 17.50 5.39 0.98
C ILE A 386 18.46 6.50 0.51
N THR A 387 18.25 7.70 1.04
CA THR A 387 19.12 8.86 0.85
C THR A 387 20.51 8.63 1.47
N ARG A 388 20.64 7.89 2.58
CA ARG A 388 21.93 7.57 3.22
C ARG A 388 22.80 6.63 2.39
N ASN A 389 22.21 5.62 1.75
CA ASN A 389 22.95 4.67 0.90
C ASN A 389 23.39 5.35 -0.40
N ALA A 390 22.52 6.19 -1.00
CA ALA A 390 22.87 7.03 -2.14
C ALA A 390 23.94 8.08 -1.81
N ILE A 391 23.90 8.70 -0.62
CA ILE A 391 24.91 9.66 -0.15
C ILE A 391 26.25 8.96 0.10
N LYS A 392 26.27 7.79 0.74
CA LYS A 392 27.50 6.99 0.91
C LYS A 392 28.11 6.60 -0.43
N ALA A 393 27.29 6.12 -1.38
CA ALA A 393 27.75 5.78 -2.72
C ALA A 393 28.34 7.00 -3.46
N ALA A 394 27.70 8.17 -3.33
CA ALA A 394 28.18 9.42 -3.92
C ALA A 394 29.45 9.96 -3.23
N GLU A 395 29.58 9.82 -1.91
CA GLU A 395 30.75 10.23 -1.13
C GLU A 395 31.98 9.35 -1.41
N VAL A 396 31.78 8.04 -1.57
CA VAL A 396 32.88 7.13 -1.93
C VAL A 396 33.29 7.31 -3.39
N ALA A 397 32.33 7.52 -4.31
CA ALA A 397 32.62 7.83 -5.70
C ALA A 397 33.36 9.17 -5.87
N SER A 398 33.06 10.19 -5.05
CA SER A 398 33.74 11.49 -5.14
C SER A 398 35.19 11.44 -4.66
N ARG A 399 35.51 10.56 -3.72
CA ARG A 399 36.88 10.28 -3.23
C ARG A 399 37.69 9.38 -4.16
N THR A 400 37.07 8.82 -5.20
CA THR A 400 37.77 7.95 -6.16
C THR A 400 38.53 8.83 -7.17
N PRO A 401 39.88 8.68 -7.29
CA PRO A 401 40.71 9.60 -8.08
C PRO A 401 40.52 9.47 -9.60
N ASN A 402 40.14 8.27 -10.08
CA ASN A 402 39.97 8.01 -11.50
C ASN A 402 38.50 8.17 -11.94
N LEU A 403 38.24 9.05 -12.92
CA LEU A 403 36.89 9.42 -13.37
C LEU A 403 36.07 8.24 -13.90
N LYS A 404 36.71 7.27 -14.58
CA LYS A 404 36.04 6.08 -15.14
C LYS A 404 35.61 5.07 -14.08
N ASP A 405 36.29 5.06 -12.93
CA ASP A 405 35.99 4.15 -11.82
C ASP A 405 34.90 4.70 -10.90
N ARG A 406 34.60 6.00 -10.96
CA ARG A 406 33.52 6.62 -10.17
C ARG A 406 32.16 6.02 -10.48
N GLU A 407 31.86 5.80 -11.76
CA GLU A 407 30.61 5.16 -12.16
C GLU A 407 30.56 3.69 -11.76
N ARG A 408 31.70 3.00 -11.79
CA ARG A 408 31.80 1.61 -11.35
C ARG A 408 31.56 1.48 -9.85
N VAL A 409 32.25 2.28 -9.04
CA VAL A 409 32.09 2.34 -7.58
C VAL A 409 30.65 2.73 -7.22
N ARG A 410 30.08 3.71 -7.93
CA ARG A 410 28.69 4.13 -7.72
C ARG A 410 27.68 3.01 -8.04
N ARG A 411 27.96 2.18 -9.05
CA ARG A 411 27.17 0.97 -9.35
C ARG A 411 27.38 -0.11 -8.30
N GLU A 412 28.62 -0.38 -7.90
CA GLU A 412 28.97 -1.40 -6.89
C GLU A 412 28.35 -1.13 -5.52
N PHE A 413 28.27 0.14 -5.09
CA PHE A 413 27.60 0.54 -3.85
C PHE A 413 26.07 0.63 -3.95
N MET A 414 25.51 0.77 -5.15
CA MET A 414 24.05 0.72 -5.39
C MET A 414 23.53 -0.70 -5.67
N THR A 415 24.42 -1.66 -5.89
CA THR A 415 24.12 -3.09 -6.03
C THR A 415 24.81 -3.85 -4.90
N GLU A 416 24.36 -3.72 -3.66
CA GLU A 416 25.03 -4.43 -2.57
C GLU A 416 24.70 -5.93 -2.54
N TYR A 417 25.69 -6.69 -2.04
CA TYR A 417 25.75 -8.14 -1.81
C TYR A 417 26.13 -9.03 -3.00
N GLN A 418 27.43 -9.08 -3.28
CA GLN A 418 28.06 -10.33 -3.70
C GLN A 418 28.87 -10.88 -2.51
N PRO A 419 28.55 -12.06 -1.96
CA PRO A 419 29.47 -12.72 -1.05
C PRO A 419 30.71 -13.11 -1.86
N LEU A 420 31.86 -12.53 -1.53
CA LEU A 420 33.14 -12.97 -2.06
C LEU A 420 33.43 -14.36 -1.49
N ALA A 421 32.94 -15.39 -2.16
CA ALA A 421 33.48 -16.75 -2.05
C ALA A 421 34.68 -16.85 -3.00
N ASP A 422 35.78 -16.19 -2.66
CA ASP A 422 37.09 -16.58 -3.17
C ASP A 422 38.21 -16.06 -2.27
N SER A 423 39.01 -16.98 -1.72
CA SER A 423 40.10 -16.68 -0.77
C SER A 423 41.37 -16.13 -1.43
N ASP A 424 41.42 -16.05 -2.77
CA ASP A 424 42.64 -15.68 -3.51
C ASP A 424 42.63 -14.26 -4.10
N ALA A 425 41.58 -13.48 -3.87
CA ALA A 425 41.52 -12.08 -4.33
C ALA A 425 42.29 -11.11 -3.39
N ARG A 426 43.53 -11.46 -3.04
CA ARG A 426 44.54 -10.52 -2.53
C ARG A 426 45.70 -10.43 -3.52
N ARG A 427 45.48 -9.82 -4.66
CA ARG A 427 46.57 -9.23 -5.45
C ARG A 427 46.15 -7.85 -5.93
N ARG A 428 46.59 -6.82 -5.19
CA ARG A 428 46.61 -5.44 -5.68
C ARG A 428 47.54 -5.41 -6.88
N ILE A 429 47.03 -5.06 -8.05
CA ILE A 429 47.82 -4.77 -9.23
C ILE A 429 47.72 -3.26 -9.43
N ASP A 430 48.85 -2.57 -9.25
CA ASP A 430 49.03 -1.16 -9.61
C ASP A 430 49.29 -1.08 -11.14
N PRO A 431 48.88 -0.02 -11.87
CA PRO A 431 48.89 0.01 -13.34
C PRO A 431 50.28 0.08 -14.00
N ALA A 432 51.37 -0.06 -13.23
CA ALA A 432 52.75 0.04 -13.73
C ALA A 432 53.60 -1.25 -13.56
N GLY A 433 53.02 -2.37 -13.11
CA GLY A 433 53.65 -3.68 -13.27
C GLY A 433 54.95 -3.95 -12.48
N HIS A 434 55.19 -3.29 -11.36
CA HIS A 434 56.32 -3.60 -10.47
C HIS A 434 55.86 -4.27 -9.16
N SER A 435 56.45 -5.43 -8.86
CA SER A 435 56.25 -6.19 -7.61
C SER A 435 57.28 -5.74 -6.57
N TYR A 436 56.88 -4.97 -5.57
CA TYR A 436 57.70 -4.81 -4.37
C TYR A 436 57.44 -5.97 -3.42
N GLY A 437 58.49 -6.77 -3.21
CA GLY A 437 58.52 -7.86 -2.23
C GLY A 437 58.38 -7.34 -0.80
N SER A 438 57.85 -8.21 0.05
CA SER A 438 57.74 -8.03 1.50
C SER A 438 59.05 -7.58 2.14
N LEU A 439 58.98 -6.57 3.00
CA LEU A 439 59.97 -6.38 4.06
C LEU A 439 59.25 -6.55 5.39
N ASP A 440 59.35 -7.77 5.91
CA ASP A 440 59.36 -8.02 7.34
C ASP A 440 60.69 -7.48 7.89
N ASN A 441 60.59 -6.53 8.81
CA ASN A 441 61.23 -6.57 10.13
C ASN A 441 60.53 -5.59 11.06
#